data_AF-A0A3M8B486-F1
#
_entry.id   AF-A0A3M8B486-F1
#
_cell.length_a   1.000
_cell.length_b   1.000
_cell.length_c   1.000
_cell.angle_alpha   90.00
_cell.angle_beta   90.00
_cell.angle_gamma   90.00
#
_symmetry.space_group_name_H-M   'P 1'
#
loop_
_entity.id
_entity.type
_entity.pdbx_description
1 polymer ?
#
loop_
_entity_poly.entity_id
_entity_poly.type
_entity_poly.pdbx_seq_one_letter_code
_entity_poly.pdbx_strand_id
1 'polypeptide(L)'
;MNQILTILIIGAISLIGNWIGYGVPIMESLPGIVLLAVITLIGMGFTKILPFKSPVIVWISLFAMLATSPFFPGSEYTAASIAKINLLALATPILAYAGLSLGKDIHLFKQLSWRIVVVSLVVFTGTFLFATLFAEIVFKIQGKF
;
A
#
# COMPACT_ATOMS: atom_id res chain seq x y z
N MET A 1 -8.27 3.99 17.67
CA MET A 1 -8.20 5.13 16.73
C MET A 1 -9.33 4.99 15.73
N ASN A 2 -10.13 6.03 15.52
CA ASN A 2 -11.23 5.99 14.56
C ASN A 2 -10.63 5.77 13.15
N GLN A 3 -11.08 4.77 12.39
CA GLN A 3 -10.47 4.37 11.11
C GLN A 3 -10.37 5.55 10.12
N ILE A 4 -11.38 6.42 10.16
CA ILE A 4 -11.46 7.66 9.38
C ILE A 4 -10.33 8.63 9.76
N LEU A 5 -10.03 8.78 11.05
CA LEU A 5 -8.97 9.65 11.54
C LEU A 5 -7.60 9.19 11.03
N THR A 6 -7.35 7.87 11.04
CA THR A 6 -6.10 7.29 10.52
C THR A 6 -5.92 7.59 9.04
N ILE A 7 -6.96 7.40 8.23
CA ILE A 7 -6.92 7.69 6.79
C ILE A 7 -6.65 9.18 6.54
N LEU A 8 -7.28 10.05 7.32
CA LEU A 8 -7.11 11.50 7.19
C LEU A 8 -5.67 11.93 7.54
N ILE A 9 -5.11 11.41 8.64
CA ILE A 9 -3.72 11.70 9.04
C ILE A 9 -2.73 11.17 8.00
N ILE A 10 -2.88 9.92 7.56
CA ILE A 10 -2.01 9.32 6.55
C ILE A 10 -2.11 10.10 5.24
N GLY A 11 -3.33 10.44 4.80
CA GLY A 11 -3.55 11.25 3.61
C GLY A 11 -2.90 12.64 3.69
N ALA A 12 -2.98 13.31 4.83
CA ALA A 12 -2.32 14.60 5.04
C ALA A 12 -0.80 14.49 5.00
N ILE A 13 -0.22 13.49 5.69
CA ILE A 13 1.23 13.23 5.65
C ILE A 13 1.67 12.91 4.22
N SER A 14 0.90 12.12 3.49
CA SER A 14 1.22 11.77 2.10
C SER A 14 1.06 12.92 1.13
N LEU A 15 0.10 13.84 1.32
CA LEU A 15 0.00 15.08 0.54
C LEU A 15 1.26 15.94 0.70
N ILE A 16 1.64 16.17 1.97
CA ILE A 16 2.83 16.95 2.30
C ILE A 16 4.09 16.24 1.78
N GLY A 17 4.18 14.93 1.95
CA GLY A 17 5.29 14.12 1.46
C GLY A 17 5.40 14.12 -0.07
N ASN A 18 4.28 14.12 -0.78
CA ASN A 18 4.25 14.18 -2.25
C ASN A 18 4.72 15.55 -2.76
N TRP A 19 4.35 16.62 -2.05
CA TRP A 19 4.78 17.97 -2.39
C TRP A 19 6.26 18.22 -2.09
N ILE A 20 6.70 17.91 -0.86
CA ILE A 20 8.09 18.15 -0.43
C ILE A 20 9.06 17.17 -1.12
N GLY A 21 8.69 15.90 -1.22
CA GLY A 21 9.57 14.84 -1.70
C GLY A 21 9.64 14.73 -3.22
N TYR A 22 8.56 15.06 -3.94
CA TYR A 22 8.43 14.82 -5.38
C TYR A 22 8.00 16.06 -6.18
N GLY A 23 7.84 17.21 -5.53
CA GLY A 23 7.54 18.48 -6.20
C GLY A 23 6.14 18.58 -6.80
N VAL A 24 5.24 17.62 -6.51
CA VAL A 24 3.88 17.64 -7.05
C VAL A 24 3.01 18.61 -6.24
N PRO A 25 2.36 19.61 -6.86
CA PRO A 25 1.50 20.54 -6.14
C PRO A 25 0.39 19.82 -5.35
N ILE A 26 0.10 20.31 -4.14
CA ILE A 26 -0.93 19.74 -3.26
C ILE A 26 -2.29 19.71 -3.97
N MET A 27 -2.65 20.79 -4.67
CA MET A 27 -3.93 20.87 -5.39
C MET A 27 -4.07 19.85 -6.51
N GLU A 28 -2.96 19.40 -7.09
CA GLU A 28 -2.96 18.41 -8.15
C GLU A 28 -3.01 16.97 -7.64
N SER A 29 -2.46 16.71 -6.45
CA SER A 29 -2.42 15.38 -5.83
C SER A 29 -3.58 15.12 -4.87
N LEU A 30 -4.27 16.18 -4.42
CA LEU A 30 -5.44 16.11 -3.56
C LEU A 30 -6.55 15.21 -4.10
N PRO A 31 -6.98 15.31 -5.38
CA PRO A 31 -8.04 14.45 -5.91
C PRO A 31 -7.67 12.97 -5.84
N GLY A 32 -6.42 12.63 -6.14
CA GLY A 32 -5.95 11.25 -6.05
C GLY A 32 -5.96 10.72 -4.61
N ILE A 33 -5.55 11.52 -3.63
CA ILE A 33 -5.49 11.08 -2.22
C ILE A 33 -6.91 10.91 -1.67
N VAL A 34 -7.84 11.78 -2.07
CA VAL A 34 -9.27 11.64 -1.75
C VAL A 34 -9.84 10.36 -2.38
N LEU A 35 -9.54 10.08 -3.65
CA LEU A 35 -9.97 8.84 -4.31
C LEU A 35 -9.44 7.60 -3.60
N LEU A 36 -8.15 7.56 -3.25
CA LEU A 36 -7.57 6.47 -2.48
C LEU A 36 -8.22 6.30 -1.10
N ALA A 37 -8.55 7.40 -0.42
CA ALA A 37 -9.26 7.37 0.85
C ALA A 37 -10.66 6.79 0.71
N VAL A 38 -11.42 7.19 -0.32
CA VAL A 38 -12.76 6.66 -0.62
C VAL A 38 -12.71 5.17 -0.91
N ILE A 39 -11.79 4.73 -1.79
CA ILE A 39 -11.61 3.30 -2.12
C ILE A 39 -11.26 2.49 -0.86
N THR A 40 -10.40 3.04 0.00
CA THR A 40 -10.03 2.41 1.27
C THR A 40 -11.24 2.25 2.19
N LEU A 41 -12.08 3.28 2.32
CA LEU A 41 -13.30 3.22 3.12
C LEU A 41 -14.30 2.19 2.59
N ILE A 42 -14.49 2.12 1.26
CA ILE A 42 -15.34 1.11 0.61
C ILE A 42 -14.82 -0.29 0.89
N GLY A 43 -13.52 -0.55 0.66
CA GLY A 43 -12.91 -1.86 0.89
C GLY A 43 -13.00 -2.30 2.36
N MET A 44 -12.76 -1.38 3.29
CA MET A 44 -12.92 -1.63 4.73
C MET A 44 -14.38 -1.89 5.11
N GLY A 45 -15.33 -1.13 4.58
CA GLY A 45 -16.76 -1.36 4.78
C GLY A 45 -17.18 -2.74 4.30
N PHE A 46 -16.74 -3.12 3.10
CA PHE A 46 -17.05 -4.42 2.50
C PHE A 46 -16.51 -5.59 3.33
N THR A 47 -15.30 -5.47 3.87
CA THR A 47 -14.72 -6.53 4.71
C THR A 47 -15.51 -6.82 6.00
N LYS A 48 -16.29 -5.85 6.50
CA LYS A 48 -17.14 -6.05 7.69
C LYS A 48 -18.44 -6.78 7.37
N ILE A 49 -18.86 -6.79 6.11
CA ILE A 49 -20.10 -7.45 5.67
C ILE A 49 -19.87 -8.94 5.44
N LEU A 50 -18.63 -9.33 5.12
CA LEU A 50 -18.29 -10.72 4.83
C LEU A 50 -18.23 -11.59 6.10
N PRO A 51 -18.80 -12.81 6.06
CA PRO A 51 -18.83 -13.71 7.20
C PRO A 51 -17.49 -14.43 7.48
N PHE A 52 -16.48 -14.24 6.62
CA PHE A 52 -15.17 -14.88 6.74
C PHE A 52 -14.04 -13.85 6.95
N LYS A 53 -12.99 -14.26 7.66
CA LYS A 53 -11.81 -13.42 7.95
C LYS A 53 -10.96 -13.26 6.69
N SER A 54 -11.29 -12.28 5.87
CA SER A 54 -10.46 -11.87 4.74
C SER A 54 -9.49 -10.77 5.15
N PRO A 55 -8.22 -10.80 4.70
CA PRO A 55 -7.34 -9.65 4.79
C PRO A 55 -8.00 -8.45 4.09
N VAL A 56 -8.07 -7.32 4.80
CA VAL A 56 -8.72 -6.08 4.30
C VAL A 56 -8.06 -5.59 3.01
N ILE A 57 -6.74 -5.78 2.90
CA ILE A 57 -5.94 -5.39 1.74
C ILE A 57 -6.44 -6.01 0.43
N VAL A 58 -6.93 -7.26 0.46
CA VAL A 58 -7.44 -7.95 -0.74
C VAL A 58 -8.60 -7.18 -1.36
N TRP A 59 -9.52 -6.69 -0.52
CA TRP A 59 -10.69 -5.96 -0.98
C TRP A 59 -10.35 -4.54 -1.41
N ILE A 60 -9.47 -3.85 -0.68
CA ILE A 60 -8.99 -2.52 -1.09
C ILE A 60 -8.32 -2.60 -2.47
N SER A 61 -7.42 -3.57 -2.68
CA SER A 61 -6.75 -3.78 -3.97
C SER A 61 -7.75 -4.12 -5.07
N LEU A 62 -8.75 -4.95 -4.81
CA LEU A 62 -9.79 -5.28 -5.78
C LEU A 62 -10.59 -4.04 -6.19
N PHE A 63 -11.07 -3.24 -5.24
CA PHE A 63 -11.82 -2.02 -5.54
C PHE A 63 -10.96 -0.97 -6.24
N ALA A 64 -9.68 -0.85 -5.87
CA ALA A 64 -8.74 0.03 -6.58
C ALA A 64 -8.58 -0.40 -8.05
N MET A 65 -8.41 -1.70 -8.30
CA MET A 65 -8.32 -2.25 -9.66
C MET A 65 -9.61 -2.06 -10.45
N LEU A 66 -10.77 -2.23 -9.81
CA LEU A 66 -12.06 -1.97 -10.46
C LEU A 66 -12.21 -0.49 -10.81
N ALA A 67 -11.86 0.42 -9.91
CA ALA A 67 -11.95 1.86 -10.13
C ALA A 67 -11.00 2.38 -11.22
N THR A 68 -9.87 1.71 -11.46
CA THR A 68 -8.93 2.03 -12.54
C THR A 68 -9.15 1.20 -13.81
N SER A 69 -10.08 0.25 -13.80
CA SER A 69 -10.41 -0.60 -14.94
C SER A 69 -11.15 0.20 -16.03
N PRO A 70 -10.92 -0.06 -17.33
CA PRO A 70 -11.62 0.64 -18.42
C PRO A 70 -13.15 0.48 -18.37
N PHE A 71 -13.66 -0.55 -17.68
CA PHE A 71 -15.10 -0.79 -17.53
C PHE A 71 -15.77 0.16 -16.51
N PHE A 72 -15.02 0.89 -15.71
CA PHE A 72 -15.56 1.78 -14.68
C PHE A 72 -15.75 3.22 -15.20
N PRO A 73 -16.92 3.84 -14.97
CA PRO A 73 -17.17 5.22 -15.39
C PRO A 73 -16.24 6.18 -14.63
N GLY A 74 -15.45 6.98 -15.36
CA GLY A 74 -14.45 7.87 -14.75
C GLY A 74 -13.12 7.19 -14.41
N SER A 75 -12.84 6.01 -14.97
CA SER A 75 -11.57 5.30 -14.82
C SER A 75 -10.36 6.11 -15.27
N GLU A 76 -10.45 6.84 -16.40
CA GLU A 76 -9.38 7.73 -16.87
C GLU A 76 -9.03 8.82 -15.87
N TYR A 77 -10.05 9.50 -15.34
CA TYR A 77 -9.85 10.53 -14.31
C TYR A 77 -9.27 9.94 -13.02
N THR A 78 -9.76 8.77 -12.62
CA THR A 78 -9.29 8.08 -11.41
C THR A 78 -7.83 7.67 -11.55
N ALA A 79 -7.47 7.02 -12.65
CA ALA A 79 -6.12 6.61 -12.95
C ALA A 79 -5.17 7.81 -13.08
N ALA A 80 -5.57 8.85 -13.81
CA ALA A 80 -4.75 10.06 -13.98
C ALA A 80 -4.53 10.80 -12.65
N SER A 81 -5.55 10.87 -11.80
CA SER A 81 -5.45 11.53 -10.49
C SER A 81 -4.56 10.76 -9.52
N ILE A 82 -4.65 9.43 -9.50
CA ILE A 82 -3.81 8.57 -8.66
C ILE A 82 -2.36 8.56 -9.16
N ALA A 83 -2.14 8.62 -10.48
CA ALA A 83 -0.81 8.67 -11.08
C ALA A 83 0.01 9.91 -10.67
N LYS A 84 -0.64 10.99 -10.22
CA LYS A 84 0.03 12.18 -9.67
C LYS A 84 0.58 11.97 -8.25
N ILE A 85 0.31 10.84 -7.63
CA ILE A 85 0.79 10.52 -6.29
C ILE A 85 1.98 9.58 -6.42
N ASN A 86 3.10 10.01 -5.86
CA ASN A 86 4.24 9.12 -5.75
C ASN A 86 3.97 8.07 -4.66
N LEU A 87 4.12 6.79 -5.00
CA LEU A 87 3.94 5.68 -4.06
C LEU A 87 4.87 5.79 -2.84
N LEU A 88 6.06 6.35 -3.01
CA LEU A 88 7.01 6.52 -1.92
C LEU A 88 6.55 7.60 -0.91
N ALA A 89 5.72 8.56 -1.31
CA ALA A 89 5.10 9.51 -0.38
C ALA A 89 4.07 8.82 0.54
N LEU A 90 3.49 7.70 0.10
CA LEU A 90 2.65 6.85 0.95
C LEU A 90 3.49 6.00 1.91
N ALA A 91 4.76 5.72 1.59
CA ALA A 91 5.65 4.94 2.45
C ALA A 91 6.05 5.70 3.73
N THR A 92 6.15 7.03 3.69
CA THR A 92 6.54 7.87 4.84
C THR A 92 5.71 7.61 6.10
N PRO A 93 4.37 7.72 6.09
CA PRO A 93 3.57 7.44 7.29
C PRO A 93 3.64 5.97 7.72
N ILE A 94 3.80 5.04 6.78
CA ILE A 94 3.93 3.60 7.07
C ILE A 94 5.23 3.33 7.82
N LEU A 95 6.35 3.86 7.33
CA LEU A 95 7.67 3.71 7.95
C LEU A 95 7.72 4.42 9.32
N ALA A 96 7.09 5.58 9.45
CA ALA A 96 6.97 6.28 10.73
C ALA A 96 6.22 5.42 11.77
N TYR A 97 5.08 4.83 11.38
CA TYR A 97 4.32 3.95 12.26
C TYR A 97 5.06 2.66 12.58
N ALA A 98 5.76 2.07 11.59
CA ALA A 98 6.61 0.92 11.80
C ALA A 98 7.74 1.24 12.80
N GLY A 99 8.42 2.37 12.65
CA GLY A 99 9.45 2.83 13.58
C GLY A 99 8.93 3.04 15.01
N LEU A 100 7.77 3.68 15.16
CA LEU A 100 7.11 3.84 16.46
C LEU A 100 6.71 2.50 17.09
N SER A 101 6.18 1.58 16.27
CA SER A 101 5.82 0.23 16.73
C SER A 101 7.04 -0.57 17.18
N LEU A 102 8.15 -0.48 16.44
CA LEU A 102 9.42 -1.12 16.80
C LEU A 102 10.01 -0.51 18.08
N GLY A 103 9.91 0.81 18.24
CA GLY A 103 10.38 1.51 19.45
C GLY A 103 9.64 1.05 20.71
N LYS A 104 8.36 0.69 20.60
CA LYS A 104 7.57 0.15 21.72
C LYS A 104 8.08 -1.22 22.20
N ASP A 105 8.52 -2.06 21.26
CA ASP A 105 8.94 -3.45 21.53
C ASP A 105 10.47 -3.61 21.55
N ILE A 106 11.20 -2.57 21.95
CA ILE A 106 12.67 -2.53 21.95
C ILE A 106 13.32 -3.67 22.74
N HIS A 107 12.66 -4.15 23.80
CA HIS A 107 13.13 -5.27 24.60
C HIS A 107 13.18 -6.58 23.79
N LEU A 108 12.14 -6.85 23.00
CA LEU A 108 12.05 -8.03 22.13
C LEU A 108 13.08 -7.94 21.00
N PHE A 109 13.28 -6.74 20.45
CA PHE A 109 14.32 -6.48 19.44
C PHE A 109 15.73 -6.77 19.97
N LYS A 110 16.01 -6.45 21.25
CA LYS A 110 17.29 -6.77 21.91
C LYS A 110 17.50 -8.28 22.10
N GLN A 111 16.43 -9.06 22.26
CA GLN A 111 16.57 -10.53 22.33
C GLN A 111 16.89 -11.14 20.96
N LEU A 112 16.36 -10.55 19.89
CA LEU A 112 16.58 -11.02 18.52
C LEU A 112 17.86 -10.46 17.88
N SER A 113 18.36 -9.30 18.32
CA SER A 113 19.60 -8.60 17.88
C SER A 113 20.09 -8.94 16.47
N TRP A 114 21.09 -9.82 16.33
CA TRP A 114 21.71 -10.14 15.05
C TRP A 114 20.88 -11.14 14.21
N ARG A 115 20.02 -11.94 14.86
CA ARG A 115 19.18 -12.94 14.21
C ARG A 115 18.15 -12.28 13.30
N ILE A 116 17.69 -11.07 13.62
CA ILE A 116 16.75 -10.31 12.77
C ILE A 116 17.34 -10.08 11.39
N VAL A 117 18.63 -9.69 11.30
CA VAL A 117 19.29 -9.41 10.03
C VAL A 117 19.35 -10.67 9.17
N VAL A 118 19.78 -11.80 9.75
CA VAL A 118 19.88 -13.08 9.04
C VAL A 118 18.50 -13.56 8.60
N VAL A 119 17.51 -13.55 9.50
CA VAL A 119 16.14 -13.96 9.18
C VAL A 119 15.56 -13.06 8.08
N SER A 120 15.76 -11.74 8.16
CA SER A 120 15.27 -10.81 7.13
C SER A 120 15.90 -11.08 5.77
N LEU A 121 17.22 -11.29 5.70
CA LEU A 121 17.91 -11.64 4.46
C LEU A 121 17.38 -12.94 3.87
N VAL A 122 17.21 -13.99 4.68
CA VAL A 122 16.67 -15.28 4.22
C VAL A 122 15.22 -15.14 3.75
N VAL A 123 14.37 -14.42 4.48
CA VAL A 123 12.96 -14.21 4.13
C VAL A 123 12.82 -13.38 2.85
N PHE A 124 13.56 -12.27 2.71
CA PHE A 124 13.51 -11.45 1.51
C PHE A 124 14.06 -12.20 0.29
N THR A 125 15.18 -12.90 0.45
CA THR A 125 15.76 -13.72 -0.62
C THR A 125 14.79 -14.84 -1.03
N GLY A 126 14.23 -15.57 -0.06
CA GLY A 126 13.28 -16.65 -0.31
C GLY A 126 12.01 -16.16 -1.02
N THR A 127 11.44 -15.05 -0.56
CA THR A 127 10.24 -14.45 -1.18
C THR A 127 10.53 -13.99 -2.61
N PHE A 128 11.67 -13.33 -2.85
CA PHE A 128 12.06 -12.86 -4.18
C PHE A 128 12.33 -14.02 -5.14
N LEU A 129 13.08 -15.04 -4.70
CA LEU A 129 13.37 -16.22 -5.52
C LEU A 129 12.10 -16.97 -5.91
N PHE A 130 11.20 -17.24 -4.96
CA PHE A 130 9.93 -17.90 -5.27
C PHE A 130 9.04 -17.07 -6.19
N ALA A 131 8.93 -15.75 -5.96
CA ALA A 131 8.16 -14.87 -6.82
C ALA A 131 8.70 -14.85 -8.26
N THR A 132 10.03 -14.80 -8.41
CA THR A 132 10.69 -14.79 -9.73
C THR A 132 10.55 -16.14 -10.43
N LEU A 133 10.73 -17.26 -9.72
CA LEU A 133 10.51 -18.60 -10.27
C LEU A 133 9.08 -18.78 -10.75
N PHE A 134 8.10 -18.34 -9.96
CA PHE A 134 6.70 -18.40 -10.35
C PHE A 134 6.42 -17.52 -11.59
N ALA A 135 6.96 -16.30 -11.62
CA ALA A 135 6.84 -15.40 -12.77
C ALA A 135 7.44 -16.03 -14.05
N GLU A 136 8.62 -16.64 -13.95
CA GLU A 136 9.29 -17.33 -15.06
C GLU A 136 8.44 -18.48 -15.62
N ILE A 137 7.89 -19.33 -14.75
CA ILE A 137 7.00 -20.43 -15.16
C ILE A 137 5.77 -19.88 -15.90
N VAL A 138 5.12 -18.85 -15.34
CA VAL A 138 3.92 -18.26 -15.94
C VAL A 138 4.25 -17.57 -17.28
N PHE A 139 5.38 -16.88 -17.38
CA PHE A 139 5.77 -16.22 -18.63
C PHE A 139 6.14 -17.20 -19.75
N LYS A 140 6.78 -18.33 -19.43
CA LYS A 140 7.00 -19.42 -20.39
C LYS A 140 5.69 -20.00 -20.91
N ILE A 141 4.73 -20.21 -20.03
CA ILE A 141 3.39 -20.70 -20.42
C ILE A 141 2.66 -19.68 -21.30
N GLN A 142 2.84 -18.38 -21.06
CA GLN A 142 2.27 -17.30 -21.88
C GLN A 142 3.01 -17.05 -23.20
N GLY A 143 4.13 -17.73 -23.46
CA GLY A 143 4.94 -17.52 -24.66
C GLY A 143 5.60 -16.14 -24.73
N LYS A 144 5.79 -15.48 -23.58
CA LYS A 144 6.50 -14.20 -23.50
C LYS A 144 8.04 -14.35 -23.48
N PHE A 145 8.52 -15.60 -23.52
CA PHE A 145 9.91 -16.03 -23.69
C PHE A 145 9.96 -17.39 -24.39
#